data_AF-A0A2V6UMV2-F1
#
_entry.id   AF-A0A2V6UMV2-F1
#
_cell.length_a   1.000
_cell.length_b   1.000
_cell.length_c   1.000
_cell.angle_alpha   90.00
_cell.angle_beta   90.00
_cell.angle_gamma   90.00
#
_symmetry.space_group_name_H-M   'P 1'
#
loop_
_entity.id
_entity.type
_entity.pdbx_description
1 polymer ?
#
loop_
_entity_poly.entity_id
_entity_poly.type
_entity_poly.pdbx_seq_one_letter_code
_entity_poly.pdbx_strand_id
1 'polypeptide(L)'
;RRWQAAELQAPVLPIAHTRFRLPWRWDGRDALLQSRCTDETGYVQPTLAELTTIRGVGSVYHQNAIQSWKVTVGGEVLNARA
;
A
#
# COMPACT_ATOMS: atom_id res chain seq x y z
N ARG A 1 2.55 14.09 -3.19
CA ARG A 1 2.54 12.76 -2.53
C ARG A 1 3.93 12.51 -1.98
N ARG A 2 4.08 12.15 -0.71
CA ARG A 2 5.39 11.87 -0.08
C ARG A 2 5.38 10.40 0.38
N TRP A 3 6.43 9.67 0.04
CA TRP A 3 6.66 8.30 0.53
C TRP A 3 7.71 8.35 1.63
N GLN A 4 7.57 7.47 2.63
CA GLN A 4 8.54 7.28 3.70
C GLN A 4 8.82 5.79 3.83
N ALA A 5 10.09 5.42 3.96
CA ALA A 5 10.47 4.03 4.20
C ALA A 5 9.96 3.57 5.57
N ALA A 6 9.24 2.46 5.60
CA ALA A 6 8.85 1.79 6.83
C ALA A 6 9.98 0.88 7.33
N GLU A 7 10.03 0.63 8.64
CA GLU A 7 10.94 -0.34 9.21
C GLU A 7 10.40 -1.75 8.99
N LEU A 8 11.21 -2.63 8.39
CA LEU A 8 10.88 -4.04 8.22
C LEU A 8 11.24 -4.83 9.48
N GLN A 9 10.36 -5.72 9.91
CA GLN A 9 10.65 -6.65 10.98
C GLN A 9 11.51 -7.80 10.46
N ALA A 10 12.70 -7.97 11.02
CA ALA A 10 13.57 -9.10 10.74
C ALA A 10 13.09 -10.40 11.42
N PRO A 11 13.43 -11.59 10.87
CA PRO A 11 14.11 -11.77 9.57
C PRO A 11 13.18 -11.49 8.38
N VAL A 12 13.74 -10.94 7.30
CA VAL A 12 13.10 -10.86 5.99
C VAL A 12 13.54 -12.08 5.20
N LEU A 13 12.59 -12.97 4.89
CA LEU A 13 12.89 -14.25 4.23
C LEU A 13 12.34 -14.25 2.79
N PRO A 14 13.03 -14.92 1.84
CA PRO A 14 12.52 -15.06 0.47
C PRO A 14 11.15 -15.72 0.45
N ILE A 15 10.22 -15.15 -0.32
CA ILE A 15 8.89 -15.73 -0.58
C ILE A 15 8.08 -15.93 0.72
N ALA A 16 8.30 -15.07 1.73
CA ALA A 16 7.56 -15.07 2.98
C ALA A 16 6.95 -13.69 3.29
N HIS A 17 5.84 -13.67 4.04
CA HIS A 17 5.28 -12.42 4.50
C HIS A 17 6.23 -11.67 5.41
N THR A 18 6.47 -10.40 5.09
CA THR A 18 7.32 -9.51 5.89
C THR A 18 6.45 -8.46 6.57
N ARG A 19 6.52 -8.39 7.90
CA ARG A 19 5.84 -7.34 8.66
C ARG A 19 6.64 -6.04 8.56
N PHE A 20 5.95 -4.90 8.46
CA PHE A 20 6.56 -3.57 8.53
C PHE A 20 5.80 -2.67 9.49
N ARG A 21 6.47 -1.62 9.99
CA ARG A 21 5.88 -0.58 10.84
C ARG A 21 6.36 0.79 10.40
N LEU A 22 5.45 1.76 10.42
CA LEU A 22 5.78 3.16 10.23
C LEU A 22 5.04 3.98 11.29
N PRO A 23 5.72 4.37 12.38
CA PRO A 23 5.16 5.29 13.35
C PRO A 23 4.84 6.62 12.65
N TRP A 24 3.61 7.08 12.79
CA TRP A 24 3.17 8.34 12.23
C TRP A 24 2.31 9.09 13.26
N ARG A 25 2.54 10.40 13.37
CA ARG A 25 1.72 11.29 14.19
C ARG A 25 0.58 11.83 13.34
N TRP A 26 -0.61 11.30 13.57
CA TRP A 26 -1.83 11.84 12.98
C TRP A 26 -2.11 13.24 13.55
N ASP A 27 -2.49 14.16 12.68
CA ASP A 27 -2.78 15.56 13.01
C ASP A 27 -4.29 15.85 13.11
N GLY A 28 -5.12 14.81 13.13
CA GLY A 28 -6.58 14.90 13.22
C GLY A 28 -7.28 15.26 11.90
N ARG A 29 -6.54 15.45 10.80
CA ARG A 29 -7.14 15.74 9.48
C ARG A 29 -7.37 14.46 8.68
N ASP A 30 -8.22 14.53 7.66
CA ASP A 30 -8.35 13.44 6.70
C ASP A 30 -6.97 13.01 6.17
N ALA A 31 -6.71 11.71 6.19
CA ALA A 31 -5.47 11.14 5.68
C ALA A 31 -5.74 9.97 4.76
N LEU A 32 -4.91 9.82 3.72
CA LEU A 32 -4.93 8.68 2.83
C LEU A 32 -3.66 7.87 3.07
N LEU A 33 -3.81 6.68 3.67
CA LEU A 33 -2.73 5.77 3.94
C LEU A 33 -2.58 4.78 2.79
N GLN A 34 -1.35 4.63 2.32
CA GLN A 34 -0.98 3.69 1.27
C GLN A 34 0.34 3.00 1.67
N SER A 35 0.50 1.75 1.22
CA SER A 35 1.78 1.04 1.32
C SER A 35 2.16 0.51 -0.06
N ARG A 36 3.46 0.46 -0.34
CA ARG A 36 4.01 0.02 -1.62
C ARG A 36 5.26 -0.79 -1.35
N CYS A 37 5.29 -2.05 -1.78
CA CYS A 37 6.48 -2.89 -1.66
C CYS A 37 7.40 -2.77 -2.88
N THR A 38 8.67 -3.11 -2.66
CA THR A 38 9.68 -3.36 -3.68
C THR A 38 10.42 -4.63 -3.29
N ASP A 39 10.53 -5.57 -4.21
CA ASP A 39 11.23 -6.84 -3.97
C ASP A 39 12.69 -6.79 -4.46
N GLU A 40 13.42 -7.89 -4.25
CA GLU A 40 14.82 -8.04 -4.63
C GLU A 40 15.09 -7.97 -6.14
N THR A 41 14.06 -8.12 -6.98
CA THR A 41 14.17 -7.96 -8.44
C THR A 41 14.07 -6.50 -8.88
N GLY A 42 13.71 -5.61 -7.96
CA GLY A 42 13.40 -4.21 -8.25
C GLY A 42 11.96 -3.99 -8.71
N TYR A 43 11.10 -5.01 -8.66
CA TYR A 43 9.69 -4.85 -8.99
C TYR A 43 9.01 -3.98 -7.94
N VAL A 44 8.41 -2.87 -8.37
CA VAL A 44 7.66 -1.96 -7.52
C VAL A 44 6.18 -2.26 -7.64
N GLN A 45 5.50 -2.43 -6.50
CA GLN A 45 4.06 -2.68 -6.46
C GLN A 45 3.29 -1.58 -7.21
N PRO A 46 2.43 -1.95 -8.17
CA PRO A 46 1.73 -1.01 -9.03
C PRO A 46 0.50 -0.40 -8.34
N THR A 47 0.06 0.75 -8.83
CA THR A 47 -1.26 1.31 -8.54
C THR A 47 -2.36 0.50 -9.24
N LEU A 48 -3.60 0.64 -8.78
CA LEU A 48 -4.75 0.03 -9.45
C LEU A 48 -4.88 0.53 -10.90
N ALA A 49 -4.64 1.83 -11.12
CA ALA A 49 -4.69 2.42 -12.46
C ALA A 49 -3.67 1.79 -13.41
N GLU A 50 -2.41 1.65 -12.98
CA GLU A 50 -1.36 0.99 -13.79
C GLU A 50 -1.73 -0.46 -14.13
N LEU A 51 -2.27 -1.22 -13.17
CA LEU A 51 -2.74 -2.58 -13.44
C LEU A 51 -3.92 -2.61 -14.42
N THR A 52 -4.90 -1.73 -14.25
CA THR A 52 -6.06 -1.63 -15.14
C THR A 52 -5.67 -1.22 -16.55
N THR A 53 -4.68 -0.34 -16.73
CA THR A 53 -4.18 0.03 -18.06
C THR A 53 -3.64 -1.18 -18.82
N ILE A 54 -2.98 -2.11 -18.13
CA ILE A 54 -2.34 -3.29 -18.75
C ILE A 54 -3.33 -4.45 -18.89
N ARG A 55 -4.19 -4.67 -17.89
CA ARG A 55 -5.01 -5.89 -17.74
C ARG A 55 -6.50 -5.67 -17.98
N GLY A 56 -6.93 -4.42 -18.13
CA GLY A 56 -8.36 -4.06 -18.12
C GLY A 56 -9.00 -4.20 -16.74
N VAL A 57 -10.32 -3.98 -16.68
CA VAL A 57 -11.12 -4.01 -15.45
C VAL A 57 -11.64 -5.41 -15.07
N GLY A 58 -11.54 -6.38 -15.98
CA GLY A 58 -12.07 -7.74 -15.81
C GLY A 58 -11.10 -8.73 -15.17
N SER A 59 -9.88 -8.31 -14.81
CA SER A 59 -8.88 -9.20 -14.19
C SER A 59 -9.25 -9.51 -12.74
N VAL A 60 -9.73 -10.73 -12.50
CA VAL A 60 -10.15 -11.20 -11.16
C VAL A 60 -9.02 -11.80 -10.32
N TYR A 61 -7.91 -12.20 -10.93
CA TYR A 61 -6.76 -12.80 -10.27
C TYR A 61 -5.55 -11.86 -10.20
N HIS A 62 -4.61 -12.16 -9.29
CA HIS A 62 -3.34 -11.46 -9.13
C HIS A 62 -3.47 -9.94 -8.94
N GLN A 63 -4.50 -9.51 -8.20
CA GLN A 63 -4.73 -8.11 -7.87
C GLN A 63 -3.79 -7.67 -6.74
N ASN A 64 -2.59 -7.21 -7.12
CA ASN A 64 -1.57 -6.72 -6.19
C ASN A 64 -1.46 -5.20 -6.16
N ALA A 65 -2.50 -4.47 -6.59
CA ALA A 65 -2.52 -3.01 -6.53
C ALA A 65 -2.22 -2.47 -5.12
N ILE A 66 -1.60 -1.30 -5.03
CA ILE A 66 -1.51 -0.51 -3.81
C ILE A 66 -2.92 -0.29 -3.23
N GLN A 67 -3.14 -0.76 -2.01
CA GLN A 67 -4.38 -0.51 -1.27
C GLN A 67 -4.35 0.87 -0.62
N SER A 68 -5.50 1.54 -0.60
CA SER A 68 -5.67 2.85 0.03
C SER A 68 -6.69 2.80 1.16
N TRP A 69 -6.35 3.42 2.28
CA TRP A 69 -7.24 3.56 3.44
C TRP A 69 -7.45 5.03 3.75
N LYS A 70 -8.71 5.48 3.74
CA LYS A 70 -9.03 6.84 4.19
C LYS A 70 -9.28 6.81 5.69
N VAL A 71 -8.47 7.56 6.44
CA VAL A 71 -8.73 7.87 7.84
C VAL A 71 -9.52 9.18 7.85
N THR A 72 -10.73 9.16 8.40
CA THR A 72 -11.58 10.35 8.54
C THR A 72 -11.15 11.18 9.76
N VAL A 73 -11.56 12.44 9.84
CA VAL A 73 -11.39 13.28 11.05
C VAL A 73 -11.93 12.60 12.32
N GLY A 74 -12.97 11.76 12.20
CA GLY A 74 -13.53 10.99 13.32
C GLY A 74 -12.72 9.74 13.70
N GLY A 75 -11.64 9.44 12.97
CA GLY A 75 -10.80 8.26 13.18
C GLY A 75 -11.32 6.99 12.50
N GLU A 76 -12.41 7.07 11.74
CA GLU A 76 -12.95 5.93 11.00
C GLU A 76 -12.02 5.57 9.85
N VAL A 77 -11.93 4.28 9.53
CA VAL A 77 -11.09 3.78 8.45
C VAL A 77 -11.97 3.20 7.35
N LEU A 78 -11.92 3.83 6.18
CA LEU A 78 -12.71 3.45 5.01
C LEU A 78 -11.80 2.84 3.94
N ASN A 79 -12.27 1.76 3.31
CA ASN A 79 -11.65 1.25 2.10
C ASN A 79 -11.86 2.26 0.96
N ALA A 80 -10.76 2.85 0.47
CA ALA A 80 -10.78 3.88 -0.55
C ALA A 80 -10.17 3.36 -1.85
N ARG A 81 -10.68 3.86 -2.99
CA ARG A 81 -10.05 3.70 -4.30
C ARG A 81 -9.36 5.01 -4.65
N ALA A 82 -8.05 4.97 -4.90
CA ALA A 82 -7.22 6.14 -5.19
C ALA A 82 -6.22 5.88 -6.31
#